data_AF-A0A2W4U304-F1
#
_entry.id   AF-A0A2W4U304-F1
#
_cell.length_a   1.000
_cell.length_b   1.000
_cell.length_c   1.000
_cell.angle_alpha   90.00
_cell.angle_beta   90.00
_cell.angle_gamma   90.00
#
_symmetry.space_group_name_H-M   'P 1'
#
loop_
_entity.id
_entity.type
_entity.pdbx_description
1 polymer ?
#
loop_
_entity_poly.entity_id
_entity_poly.type
_entity_poly.pdbx_seq_one_letter_code
_entity_poly.pdbx_strand_id
1 'polypeptide(L)'
;MPGLAGFFRSRWRGEVPQRVLFWRDMVAVGTLINLLATGVALAVAASGGSMALAAGLHFAPLPYNVFLVAALWRLSASTAWRGAALAWLAFVTLV
;
A
#
# COMPACT_ATOMS: atom_id res chain seq x y z
N MET A 1 -3.64 -5.56 -21.29
CA MET A 1 -3.35 -5.27 -19.86
C MET A 1 -1.90 -4.84 -19.75
N PRO A 2 -1.57 -3.63 -19.23
CA PRO A 2 -0.18 -3.33 -18.92
C PRO A 2 0.34 -4.36 -17.91
N GLY A 3 1.50 -4.99 -18.19
CA GLY A 3 2.14 -5.88 -17.22
C GLY A 3 2.57 -5.13 -15.95
N LEU A 4 3.10 -5.85 -14.95
CA LEU A 4 3.52 -5.26 -13.67
C LEU A 4 4.41 -4.02 -13.85
N ALA A 5 5.42 -4.09 -14.73
CA ALA A 5 6.28 -2.95 -15.04
C ALA A 5 5.51 -1.75 -15.60
N GLY A 6 4.48 -1.98 -16.42
CA GLY A 6 3.61 -0.94 -16.96
C GLY A 6 2.74 -0.29 -15.87
N PHE A 7 2.21 -1.10 -14.95
CA PHE A 7 1.43 -0.62 -13.80
C PHE A 7 2.23 0.34 -12.91
N PHE A 8 3.47 -0.01 -12.55
CA PHE A 8 4.33 0.83 -11.73
C PHE A 8 4.79 2.07 -12.50
N ARG A 9 5.18 1.89 -13.77
CA ARG A 9 5.65 3.00 -14.62
C ARG A 9 4.59 4.08 -14.78
N SER A 10 3.34 3.72 -15.06
CA SER A 10 2.28 4.72 -15.30
C SER A 10 2.01 5.59 -14.08
N ARG A 11 2.02 5.00 -12.88
CA ARG A 11 1.82 5.72 -11.61
C ARG A 11 3.01 6.59 -11.26
N TRP A 12 4.22 6.06 -11.43
CA TRP A 12 5.44 6.80 -11.17
C TRP A 12 5.62 8.02 -12.06
N ARG A 13 5.18 7.92 -13.32
CA ARG A 13 5.20 9.03 -14.29
C ARG A 13 4.03 10.01 -14.13
N GLY A 14 3.08 9.72 -13.25
CA GLY A 14 1.90 10.55 -13.05
C GLY A 14 0.89 10.49 -14.19
N GLU A 15 0.89 9.41 -14.98
CA GLU A 15 -0.05 9.17 -16.08
C GLU A 15 -1.44 8.76 -15.56
N VAL A 16 -1.57 8.46 -14.26
CA VAL A 16 -2.82 8.08 -13.59
C VAL A 16 -3.39 9.29 -12.83
N PRO A 17 -4.69 9.59 -12.95
CA PRO A 17 -5.30 10.70 -12.21
C PRO A 17 -5.10 10.56 -10.70
N GLN A 18 -4.79 11.67 -10.01
CA GLN A 18 -4.53 11.69 -8.57
C GLN A 18 -5.66 11.04 -7.75
N ARG A 19 -6.93 11.31 -8.10
CA ARG A 19 -8.09 10.70 -7.44
C ARG A 19 -8.11 9.17 -7.58
N VAL A 20 -7.70 8.65 -8.73
CA VAL A 20 -7.66 7.21 -8.99
C VAL A 20 -6.52 6.57 -8.19
N LEU A 21 -5.34 7.20 -8.21
CA LEU A 21 -4.18 6.74 -7.44
C LEU A 21 -4.52 6.67 -5.94
N PHE A 22 -5.15 7.71 -5.40
CA PHE A 22 -5.51 7.75 -3.99
C PHE A 22 -6.66 6.80 -3.65
N TRP A 23 -7.84 6.96 -4.25
CA TRP A 23 -9.01 6.23 -3.79
C TRP A 23 -8.99 4.76 -4.19
N ARG A 24 -8.66 4.47 -5.45
CA ARG A 24 -8.68 3.09 -5.94
C ARG A 24 -7.42 2.35 -5.53
N ASP A 25 -6.25 2.87 -5.88
CA ASP A 25 -5.02 2.10 -5.72
C ASP A 25 -4.56 2.08 -4.26
N MET A 26 -4.68 3.21 -3.54
CA MET A 26 -4.23 3.32 -2.16
C MET A 26 -5.32 2.89 -1.15
N VAL A 27 -6.46 3.57 -1.12
CA VAL A 27 -7.49 3.33 -0.10
C VAL A 27 -8.21 1.99 -0.30
N ALA A 28 -8.58 1.63 -1.54
CA ALA A 28 -9.31 0.38 -1.77
C ALA A 28 -8.36 -0.81 -1.93
N VAL A 29 -7.51 -0.81 -2.97
CA VAL A 29 -6.64 -1.94 -3.30
C VAL A 29 -5.54 -2.12 -2.25
N GLY A 30 -4.85 -1.04 -1.87
CA GLY A 30 -3.83 -1.09 -0.83
C GLY A 30 -4.39 -1.63 0.49
N THR A 31 -5.50 -1.11 1.00
CA THR A 31 -6.11 -1.62 2.23
C THR A 31 -6.51 -3.09 2.13
N LEU A 32 -7.10 -3.52 1.00
CA LEU A 32 -7.45 -4.93 0.79
C LEU A 32 -6.21 -5.84 0.85
N ILE A 33 -5.11 -5.43 0.22
CA ILE A 33 -3.84 -6.19 0.28
C ILE A 33 -3.32 -6.27 1.72
N ASN A 34 -3.33 -5.16 2.47
CA ASN A 34 -2.89 -5.15 3.87
C ASN A 34 -3.78 -6.05 4.74
N LEU A 35 -5.11 -6.00 4.59
CA LEU A 35 -6.03 -6.88 5.33
C LEU A 35 -5.78 -8.36 5.06
N LEU A 36 -5.54 -8.73 3.79
CA LEU A 36 -5.21 -10.11 3.44
C LEU A 36 -3.86 -10.53 4.03
N ALA A 37 -2.85 -9.67 3.95
CA ALA A 37 -1.53 -9.94 4.52
C ALA A 37 -1.59 -10.11 6.05
N THR A 38 -2.28 -9.21 6.75
CA THR A 38 -2.51 -9.30 8.19
C THR A 38 -3.33 -10.54 8.55
N GLY A 39 -4.37 -10.87 7.78
CA GLY A 39 -5.16 -12.08 8.01
C GLY A 39 -4.33 -13.36 7.91
N VAL A 40 -3.44 -13.45 6.91
CA VAL A 40 -2.51 -14.57 6.77
C VAL A 40 -1.47 -14.58 7.89
N ALA A 41 -0.93 -13.42 8.27
CA ALA A 41 0.00 -13.29 9.39
C ALA A 41 -0.61 -13.77 10.71
N LEU A 42 -1.86 -13.36 10.98
CA LEU A 42 -2.62 -13.78 12.17
C LEU A 42 -2.90 -15.28 12.14
N ALA A 43 -3.24 -15.85 10.98
CA ALA A 43 -3.43 -17.30 10.85
C ALA A 43 -2.14 -18.07 11.19
N VAL A 44 -0.98 -17.61 10.70
CA VAL A 44 0.34 -18.18 11.02
C VAL A 44 0.65 -18.06 12.52
N ALA A 45 0.38 -16.90 13.12
CA ALA A 45 0.62 -16.70 14.55
C ALA A 45 -0.32 -17.57 15.41
N ALA A 46 -1.61 -17.64 15.07
CA ALA A 46 -2.62 -18.41 15.79
C ALA A 46 -2.39 -19.93 15.68
N SER A 47 -1.79 -20.40 14.59
CA SER A 47 -1.41 -21.81 14.45
C SER A 47 -0.10 -22.16 15.18
N GLY A 48 0.47 -21.24 15.98
CA GLY A 48 1.74 -21.44 16.68
C GLY A 48 2.97 -21.37 15.77
N GLY A 49 2.85 -20.75 14.59
CA GLY A 49 3.96 -20.53 13.67
C GLY A 49 4.96 -19.50 14.17
N SER A 50 6.02 -19.27 13.39
CA SER A 50 7.05 -18.29 13.73
C SER A 50 6.50 -16.87 13.73
N MET A 51 6.65 -16.14 14.84
CA MET A 51 6.29 -14.72 14.92
C MET A 51 7.11 -13.85 13.95
N ALA A 52 8.34 -14.24 13.63
CA ALA A 52 9.14 -13.55 12.63
C ALA A 52 8.53 -13.70 11.22
N LEU A 53 7.99 -14.89 10.90
CA LEU A 53 7.28 -15.13 9.65
C LEU A 53 5.96 -14.34 9.60
N ALA A 54 5.18 -14.37 10.69
CA ALA A 54 3.95 -13.58 10.78
C ALA A 54 4.22 -12.08 10.59
N ALA A 55 5.23 -11.53 11.27
CA ALA A 55 5.65 -10.14 11.10
C ALA A 55 6.11 -9.86 9.65
N GLY A 56 6.92 -10.74 9.06
CA GLY A 56 7.36 -10.62 7.68
C GLY A 56 6.20 -10.59 6.69
N LEU A 57 5.18 -11.43 6.90
CA LEU A 57 3.96 -11.46 6.08
C LEU A 57 3.14 -10.18 6.23
N HIS A 58 2.95 -9.70 7.46
CA HIS A 58 2.24 -8.45 7.73
C HIS A 58 2.93 -7.24 7.09
N PHE A 59 4.26 -7.15 7.15
CA PHE A 59 5.03 -6.05 6.54
C PHE A 59 5.34 -6.25 5.05
N ALA A 60 4.99 -7.39 4.45
CA ALA A 60 5.25 -7.65 3.03
C ALA A 60 4.64 -6.61 2.06
N PRO A 61 3.45 -6.03 2.31
CA PRO A 61 2.88 -4.97 1.47
C PRO A 61 3.58 -3.61 1.61
N LEU A 62 4.44 -3.41 2.62
CA LEU A 62 5.05 -2.11 2.92
C LEU A 62 5.78 -1.46 1.72
N PRO A 63 6.58 -2.19 0.90
CA PRO A 63 7.20 -1.61 -0.28
C PRO A 63 6.19 -1.08 -1.31
N TYR A 64 5.05 -1.77 -1.45
CA TYR A 64 3.97 -1.33 -2.33
C TYR A 64 3.27 -0.07 -1.78
N ASN A 65 2.97 -0.05 -0.48
CA ASN A 65 2.36 1.12 0.16
C ASN A 65 3.26 2.37 0.05
N VAL A 66 4.56 2.21 0.32
CA VAL A 66 5.56 3.29 0.16
C VAL A 66 5.64 3.77 -1.28
N PHE A 67 5.60 2.86 -2.25
CA PHE A 67 5.56 3.23 -3.67
C PHE A 67 4.35 4.12 -4.00
N LEU A 68 3.15 3.78 -3.52
CA LEU A 68 1.94 4.57 -3.79
C LEU A 68 2.03 5.99 -3.19
N VAL A 69 2.53 6.10 -1.96
CA VAL A 69 2.76 7.40 -1.31
C VAL A 69 3.77 8.23 -2.11
N ALA A 70 4.90 7.63 -2.48
CA ALA A 70 5.92 8.29 -3.28
C ALA A 70 5.41 8.72 -4.67
N ALA A 71 4.61 7.88 -5.33
CA ALA A 71 3.97 8.21 -6.60
C ALA A 71 2.99 9.39 -6.46
N LEU A 72 2.21 9.44 -5.38
CA LEU A 72 1.30 10.56 -5.10
C LEU A 72 2.08 11.86 -4.83
N TRP A 73 3.21 11.77 -4.13
CA TRP A 73 4.05 12.92 -3.80
C TRP A 73 4.76 13.52 -5.02
N ARG A 74 5.02 12.71 -6.05
CA ARG A 74 5.54 13.17 -7.35
C ARG A 74 4.52 13.98 -8.15
N LEU A 75 3.22 13.83 -7.85
CA LEU A 75 2.19 14.68 -8.42
C LEU A 75 2.19 16.05 -7.71
N SER A 76 1.61 17.06 -8.37
CA SER A 76 1.32 18.38 -7.78
C SER A 76 0.18 18.32 -6.73
N ALA A 77 0.18 17.28 -5.89
CA ALA A 77 -0.81 17.03 -4.86
C ALA A 77 -0.70 18.08 -3.74
N SER A 78 -1.86 18.58 -3.30
CA SER A 78 -1.91 19.52 -2.18
C SER A 78 -1.43 18.88 -0.86
N THR A 79 -1.06 19.72 0.11
CA THR A 79 -0.63 19.28 1.45
C THR A 79 -1.64 18.34 2.11
N ALA A 80 -2.94 18.56 1.91
CA ALA A 80 -3.99 17.70 2.45
C ALA A 80 -3.91 16.26 1.90
N TRP A 81 -3.71 16.09 0.60
CA TRP A 81 -3.56 14.76 -0.01
C TRP A 81 -2.29 14.05 0.43
N ARG A 82 -1.18 14.79 0.55
CA ARG A 82 0.08 14.26 1.05
C ARG A 82 -0.03 13.79 2.50
N GLY A 83 -0.67 14.60 3.35
CA GLY A 83 -0.95 14.25 4.74
C GLY A 83 -1.86 13.04 4.88
N ALA A 84 -2.94 12.99 4.09
CA ALA A 84 -3.85 11.84 4.08
C ALA A 84 -3.15 10.55 3.64
N ALA A 85 -2.21 10.62 2.68
CA ALA A 85 -1.43 9.47 2.26
C ALA A 85 -0.45 8.96 3.32
N LEU A 86 0.18 9.87 4.06
CA LEU A 86 1.01 9.50 5.20
C LEU A 86 0.17 8.88 6.33
N ALA A 87 -0.99 9.48 6.62
CA ALA A 87 -1.90 8.95 7.63
C ALA A 87 -2.40 7.54 7.26
N TRP A 88 -2.74 7.33 5.99
CA TRP A 88 -3.10 6.00 5.49
C TRP A 88 -1.94 5.01 5.62
N LEU A 89 -0.71 5.39 5.23
CA LEU A 89 0.46 4.51 5.34
C LEU A 89 0.73 4.12 6.80
N ALA A 90 0.67 5.08 7.72
CA ALA A 90 0.81 4.82 9.14
C ALA A 90 -0.28 3.86 9.64
N PHE A 91 -1.54 4.09 9.27
CA PHE A 91 -2.65 3.24 9.65
C PHE A 91 -2.45 1.78 9.20
N VAL A 92 -2.23 1.53 7.90
CA VAL A 92 -2.10 0.15 7.37
C VAL A 92 -0.82 -0.56 7.79
N THR A 93 0.15 0.16 8.35
CA THR A 93 1.41 -0.43 8.87
C THR A 93 1.31 -0.78 10.35
N LEU A 94 0.43 -0.11 11.09
CA LEU A 94 0.25 -0.31 12.53
C LEU A 94 -0.90 -1.26 12.89
N VAL A 95 -1.79 -1.51 11.93
CA VAL A 95 -3.01 -2.33 12.08
C VAL A 95 -2.90 -3.60 11.26
#